data_AF-A0A7H0LZX5-F1
#
_entry.id   AF-A0A7H0LZX5-F1
#
_cell.length_a   1.000
_cell.length_b   1.000
_cell.length_c   1.000
_cell.angle_alpha   90.00
_cell.angle_beta   90.00
_cell.angle_gamma   90.00
#
_symmetry.space_group_name_H-M   'P 1'
#
loop_
_entity.id
_entity.type
_entity.pdbx_description
1 polymer ?
#
loop_
_entity_poly.entity_id
_entity_poly.type
_entity_poly.pdbx_seq_one_letter_code
_entity_poly.pdbx_strand_id
1 'polypeptide(L)' 'IYRIVAIDVRSRREGRDPRKVGFYDPINNQTYFNVPAILYFLEKGAQPTGTVYDILRRAEVFKERTSS' A
#
# COMPACT_ATOMS: atom_id res chain seq x y z
N ILE A 1 2.73 -12.21 -9.24
CA ILE A 1 3.10 -11.47 -8.00
C ILE A 1 3.52 -10.03 -8.29
N TYR A 2 2.73 -9.07 -7.81
CA TYR A 2 2.98 -7.63 -7.83
C TYR A 2 3.39 -7.14 -6.44
N ARG A 3 4.34 -6.20 -6.36
CA ARG A 3 4.75 -5.57 -5.09
C ARG A 3 3.94 -4.31 -4.85
N ILE A 4 3.41 -4.14 -3.65
CA ILE A 4 2.79 -2.89 -3.22
C ILE A 4 3.86 -2.09 -2.49
N VAL A 5 4.15 -0.89 -2.99
CA VAL A 5 5.23 -0.03 -2.49
C VAL A 5 4.71 1.38 -2.23
N ALA A 6 5.26 2.02 -1.21
CA ALA A 6 5.15 3.45 -0.97
C ALA A 6 6.39 4.14 -1.51
N ILE A 7 6.19 5.10 -2.40
CA ILE A 7 7.25 5.89 -3.03
C ILE A 7 6.74 7.31 -3.27
N ASP A 8 7.65 8.28 -3.22
CA ASP A 8 7.33 9.63 -3.66
C ASP A 8 7.18 9.68 -5.19
N VAL A 9 6.14 10.36 -5.68
CA VAL A 9 5.76 10.36 -7.10
C VAL A 9 6.84 10.95 -8.02
N ARG A 10 7.71 11.82 -7.49
CA ARG A 10 8.81 12.45 -8.22
C ARG A 10 10.10 11.66 -8.11
N SER A 11 10.09 10.56 -7.34
CA SER A 11 11.24 9.69 -7.16
C SER A 11 11.52 8.89 -8.43
N ARG A 12 12.26 9.50 -9.37
CA ARG A 12 13.34 8.82 -10.11
C ARG A 12 14.27 9.80 -10.85
N ARG A 13 15.50 9.90 -10.33
CA ARG A 13 16.79 9.77 -11.05
C ARG A 13 17.95 9.39 -10.10
N GLU A 14 17.85 9.66 -8.79
CA GLU A 14 18.93 9.42 -7.81
C GLU A 14 18.49 8.80 -6.45
N GLY A 15 18.03 7.55 -6.45
CA GLY A 15 18.52 6.62 -5.40
C GLY A 15 17.76 6.38 -4.08
N ARG A 16 16.46 6.67 -3.93
CA ARG A 16 15.71 6.14 -2.75
C ARG A 16 14.85 4.94 -3.12
N ASP A 17 15.13 3.81 -2.48
CA ASP A 17 14.36 2.58 -2.69
C ASP A 17 12.89 2.76 -2.26
N PRO A 18 11.93 2.30 -3.10
CA PRO A 18 10.53 2.23 -2.71
C PRO A 18 10.38 1.38 -1.45
N ARG A 19 9.59 1.87 -0.47
CA ARG A 19 9.32 1.08 0.74
C ARG A 19 8.24 0.04 0.43
N LYS A 20 8.59 -1.25 0.49
CA LYS A 20 7.62 -2.34 0.32
C LYS A 20 6.67 -2.38 1.50
N VAL A 21 5.36 -2.30 1.22
CA VAL A 21 4.28 -2.34 2.23
C VAL A 21 3.36 -3.55 2.03
N GLY A 22 3.52 -4.30 0.94
CA GLY A 22 2.75 -5.51 0.71
C GLY A 22 3.07 -6.21 -0.61
N PHE A 23 2.26 -7.21 -0.94
CA PHE A 23 2.25 -7.82 -2.27
C PHE A 23 0.84 -8.31 -2.60
N TYR A 24 0.59 -8.42 -3.91
CA TYR A 24 -0.63 -8.98 -4.46
C TYR A 24 -0.27 -10.04 -5.50
N ASP A 25 -0.76 -11.26 -5.34
CA ASP A 25 -0.61 -12.32 -6.32
C ASP A 25 -1.98 -12.72 -6.91
N PRO A 26 -2.33 -12.24 -8.11
CA PRO A 26 -3.62 -12.54 -8.73
C PRO A 26 -3.74 -14.01 -9.16
N ILE A 27 -2.63 -14.69 -9.43
CA ILE A 27 -2.64 -16.09 -9.91
C ILE A 27 -3.11 -17.01 -8.79
N ASN A 28 -2.58 -16.82 -7.58
CA ASN A 28 -2.91 -17.63 -6.41
C ASN A 28 -3.96 -16.95 -5.49
N ASN A 29 -4.47 -15.79 -5.89
CA ASN A 29 -5.35 -14.93 -5.08
C ASN A 29 -4.81 -14.64 -3.67
N GLN A 30 -3.48 -14.52 -3.52
CA GLN A 30 -2.83 -14.26 -2.24
C GLN A 30 -2.48 -12.80 -2.10
N THR A 31 -2.78 -12.22 -0.95
CA THR A 31 -2.45 -10.82 -0.66
C THR A 31 -1.89 -10.69 0.75
N TYR A 32 -0.86 -9.89 0.90
CA TYR A 32 -0.28 -9.56 2.20
C TYR A 32 -0.10 -8.06 2.31
N PHE A 33 -0.49 -7.53 3.47
CA PHE A 33 -0.36 -6.13 3.82
C PHE A 33 0.41 -6.01 5.14
N ASN A 34 1.42 -5.15 5.15
CA ASN A 34 1.93 -4.59 6.39
C ASN A 34 1.01 -3.42 6.77
N VAL A 35 -0.09 -3.74 7.47
CA VAL A 35 -1.13 -2.77 7.82
C VAL A 35 -0.58 -1.56 8.59
N PRO A 36 0.27 -1.71 9.62
CA PRO A 36 0.89 -0.56 10.30
C PRO A 36 1.66 0.37 9.36
N ALA A 37 2.43 -0.18 8.43
CA ALA A 37 3.17 0.63 7.46
C ALA A 37 2.24 1.38 6.48
N ILE A 38 1.17 0.73 6.04
CA ILE A 38 0.19 1.33 5.13
C ILE A 38 -0.56 2.48 5.82
N LEU A 39 -1.05 2.25 7.05
CA LEU A 39 -1.71 3.28 7.84
C LEU A 39 -0.79 4.48 8.08
N TYR A 40 0.47 4.25 8.42
CA TYR A 40 1.49 5.31 8.55
C TYR A 40 1.58 6.19 7.29
N PHE A 41 1.65 5.59 6.09
CA PHE A 41 1.72 6.38 4.86
C PHE A 41 0.42 7.12 4.55
N LEU A 42 -0.73 6.51 4.80
CA LEU A 42 -2.04 7.15 4.63
C LEU A 42 -2.21 8.35 5.58
N GLU A 43 -1.74 8.25 6.82
CA GLU A 43 -1.69 9.37 7.79
C GLU A 43 -0.78 10.51 7.33
N LYS A 44 0.31 10.19 6.65
CA LYS A 44 1.18 11.19 6.03
C LYS A 44 0.66 11.73 4.69
N GLY A 45 -0.57 11.37 4.30
CA GLY A 45 -1.24 11.89 3.11
C GLY A 45 -0.93 11.15 1.81
N ALA A 46 -0.30 9.97 1.88
CA ALA A 46 -0.06 9.16 0.70
C ALA A 46 -1.38 8.78 0.02
N GLN A 47 -1.44 8.93 -1.30
CA GLN A 47 -2.59 8.58 -2.11
C GLN A 47 -2.37 7.21 -2.77
N PRO A 48 -3.16 6.18 -2.45
CA PRO A 48 -3.09 4.91 -3.15
C PRO A 48 -3.58 5.08 -4.61
N THR A 49 -3.04 4.27 -5.52
CA THR A 49 -3.60 4.16 -6.87
C THR A 49 -4.95 3.44 -6.84
N GLY A 50 -5.78 3.61 -7.88
CA GLY A 50 -7.14 3.02 -7.91
C GLY A 50 -7.16 1.52 -7.58
N THR A 51 -6.29 0.73 -8.22
CA THR A 51 -6.19 -0.71 -7.94
C THR A 51 -5.78 -1.02 -6.50
N VAL A 52 -4.81 -0.28 -5.94
CA VAL A 52 -4.37 -0.47 -4.56
C VAL A 52 -5.47 -0.06 -3.58
N TYR A 53 -6.21 1.01 -3.88
CA TYR A 53 -7.36 1.44 -3.08
C TYR A 53 -8.44 0.36 -3.02
N ASP A 54 -8.82 -0.23 -4.16
CA ASP A 54 -9.82 -1.30 -4.21
C ASP A 54 -9.38 -2.54 -3.45
N ILE A 55 -8.10 -2.89 -3.58
CA ILE A 55 -7.47 -4.00 -2.86
C ILE A 55 -7.51 -3.76 -1.33
N LEU A 56 -7.15 -2.56 -0.87
CA LEU A 56 -7.18 -2.19 0.56
C LEU A 56 -8.61 -2.13 1.10
N ARG A 57 -9.56 -1.66 0.29
CA ARG A 57 -10.99 -1.61 0.64
C ARG A 57 -11.56 -3.02 0.84
N ARG A 58 -11.25 -3.95 -0.07
CA ARG A 58 -11.68 -5.36 0.03
C ARG A 58 -11.08 -6.05 1.24
N ALA A 59 -9.87 -5.66 1.63
CA ALA A 59 -9.18 -6.16 2.82
C ALA A 59 -9.59 -5.45 4.13
N GLU A 60 -10.56 -4.54 4.07
CA GLU A 60 -11.10 -3.79 5.23
C GLU A 60 -10.08 -2.95 6.03
N VAL A 61 -8.90 -2.68 5.47
CA VAL A 61 -7.79 -1.96 6.13
C VAL A 61 -8.20 -0.56 6.63
N PHE A 62 -9.14 0.10 5.94
CA PHE A 62 -9.62 1.43 6.33
C PHE A 62 -10.47 1.45 7.61
N LYS A 63 -11.06 0.30 8.03
CA LYS A 63 -11.86 0.24 9.25
C LYS A 63 -11.00 0.42 10.51
N GLU A 64 -9.79 -0.14 10.51
CA GLU A 64 -8.82 0.04 11.59
C GLU A 64 -8.50 1.52 11.83
N ARG A 65 -8.45 2.31 10.76
CA ARG A 65 -8.17 3.74 10.82
C ARG A 65 -9.27 4.59 11.47
N THR A 66 -10.52 4.12 11.42
CA THR A 66 -11.69 4.84 11.98
C THR A 66 -11.93 4.48 13.44
N SER A 67 -11.23 3.46 13.94
CA SER A 67 -11.41 2.90 15.28
C SER A 67 -10.40 3.46 16.31
N SER A 68 -9.69 4.54 15.98
CA SER A 68 -8.69 5.23 16.81
C SER A 68 -9.03 6.70 17.03
#